data_AF-A0A4R9VGU7-F1
#
_entry.id   AF-A0A4R9VGU7-F1
#
_cell.length_a   1.000
_cell.length_b   1.000
_cell.length_c   1.000
_cell.angle_alpha   90.00
_cell.angle_beta   90.00
_cell.angle_gamma   90.00
#
_symmetry.space_group_name_H-M   'P 1'
#
loop_
_entity.id
_entity.type
_entity.pdbx_description
1 polymer ?
#
loop_
_entity_poly.entity_id
_entity_poly.type
_entity_poly.pdbx_seq_one_letter_code
_entity_poly.pdbx_strand_id
1 'polypeptide(L)'
;RMVAAEPRFRLIELSRNFGHQIAITAGMEAAAGEAIIVMDADLQDPPEVVLDLVAKWKEGFEIVYARRTRREGESWFKRMSASLFYRVLEKMT
;
A
#
# COMPACT_ATOMS: atom_id res chain seq x y z
N ARG A 1 15.52 19.70 3.63
CA ARG A 1 16.62 20.14 2.72
C ARG A 1 16.87 19.20 1.53
N MET A 2 16.35 17.96 1.48
CA MET A 2 16.53 17.05 0.33
C MET A 2 15.89 17.55 -0.97
N VAL A 3 14.68 18.12 -0.89
CA VAL A 3 13.93 18.63 -2.07
C VAL A 3 14.69 19.70 -2.83
N ALA A 4 15.44 20.55 -2.12
CA ALA A 4 16.23 21.62 -2.74
C ALA A 4 17.52 21.12 -3.43
N ALA A 5 17.95 19.88 -3.14
CA ALA A 5 19.22 19.34 -3.61
C ALA A 5 19.07 18.22 -4.65
N GLU A 6 17.87 17.65 -4.82
CA GLU A 6 17.62 16.51 -5.70
C GLU A 6 16.35 16.76 -6.54
N PRO A 7 16.48 16.99 -7.86
CA PRO A 7 15.36 17.39 -8.73
C PRO A 7 14.30 16.31 -8.90
N ARG A 8 14.60 15.04 -8.58
CA ARG A 8 13.61 13.95 -8.60
C ARG A 8 12.57 14.06 -7.48
N PHE A 9 12.86 14.78 -6.40
CA PHE A 9 11.91 14.98 -5.31
C PHE A 9 11.11 16.26 -5.49
N ARG A 10 9.79 16.15 -5.33
CA ARG A 10 8.87 17.28 -5.25
C ARG A 10 8.11 17.21 -3.93
N LEU A 11 7.94 18.34 -3.26
CA LEU A 11 7.20 18.46 -2.01
C LEU A 11 5.87 19.17 -2.25
N ILE A 12 4.80 18.60 -1.71
CA ILE A 12 3.48 19.22 -1.67
C ILE A 12 3.16 19.42 -0.20
N GLU A 13 3.12 20.67 0.24
CA GLU A 13 2.74 21.06 1.59
C GLU A 13 1.27 21.50 1.58
N LEU A 14 0.41 20.75 2.27
CA LEU A 14 -0.99 21.11 2.40
C LEU A 14 -1.14 22.23 3.44
N SER A 15 -2.11 23.12 3.23
CA SER A 15 -2.33 24.29 4.12
C SER A 15 -2.69 23.91 5.56
N ARG A 16 -3.14 22.68 5.79
CA ARG A 16 -3.40 22.07 7.10
C ARG A 16 -3.46 20.55 6.97
N ASN A 17 -3.68 19.84 8.07
CA ASN A 17 -3.93 18.40 8.04
C ASN A 17 -5.34 18.12 7.50
N PHE A 18 -5.42 17.39 6.38
CA PHE A 18 -6.67 16.93 5.76
C PHE A 18 -6.87 15.40 5.86
N GLY A 19 -5.95 14.69 6.51
CA GLY A 19 -5.97 13.23 6.59
C GLY A 19 -5.31 12.55 5.38
N HIS A 20 -5.10 11.25 5.54
CA HIS A 20 -4.27 10.42 4.65
C HIS A 20 -4.82 10.32 3.23
N GLN A 21 -6.13 10.09 3.06
CA GLN A 21 -6.74 9.92 1.74
C GLN A 21 -6.63 11.19 0.88
N ILE A 22 -6.87 12.36 1.48
CA ILE A 22 -6.76 13.65 0.76
C ILE A 22 -5.31 13.93 0.37
N ALA A 23 -4.35 13.60 1.22
CA ALA A 23 -2.92 13.75 0.91
C ALA A 23 -2.50 12.86 -0.27
N ILE A 24 -2.99 11.62 -0.33
CA ILE A 24 -2.76 10.71 -1.47
C ILE A 24 -3.36 11.30 -2.74
N THR A 25 -4.62 11.74 -2.72
CA THR A 25 -5.28 12.33 -3.90
C THR A 25 -4.51 13.54 -4.42
N ALA A 26 -4.11 14.47 -3.54
CA ALA A 26 -3.31 15.63 -3.94
C ALA A 26 -1.96 15.23 -4.55
N GLY A 27 -1.31 14.19 -4.01
CA GLY A 27 -0.09 13.63 -4.59
C GLY A 27 -0.31 13.01 -5.97
N MET A 28 -1.41 12.29 -6.17
CA MET A 28 -1.78 11.70 -7.45
C MET A 28 -2.07 12.75 -8.52
N GLU A 29 -2.80 13.81 -8.18
CA GLU A 29 -3.09 14.93 -9.11
C GLU A 29 -1.84 15.67 -9.56
N ALA A 30 -0.83 15.78 -8.69
CA ALA A 30 0.44 16.44 -9.00
C ALA A 30 1.49 15.52 -9.66
N ALA A 31 1.25 14.21 -9.69
CA ALA A 31 2.15 13.24 -10.31
C ALA A 31 2.19 13.45 -11.83
N ALA A 32 3.37 13.26 -12.43
CA ALA A 32 3.60 13.51 -13.86
C ALA A 32 4.09 12.26 -14.62
N GLY A 33 3.98 11.08 -14.00
CA GLY A 33 4.39 9.81 -14.59
C GLY A 33 3.26 9.11 -15.34
N GLU A 34 3.62 8.19 -16.24
CA GLU A 34 2.66 7.33 -16.96
C GLU A 34 1.98 6.29 -16.05
N ALA A 35 2.62 5.99 -14.91
CA ALA A 35 2.09 5.15 -13.84
C ALA A 35 2.35 5.83 -12.49
N ILE A 36 1.43 5.63 -11.55
CA ILE A 36 1.54 6.14 -10.17
C ILE A 36 1.56 4.97 -9.21
N ILE A 37 2.53 4.96 -8.30
CA ILE A 37 2.61 3.98 -7.22
C ILE A 37 2.48 4.75 -5.90
N VAL A 38 1.56 4.29 -5.06
CA VAL A 38 1.33 4.83 -3.72
C VAL A 38 1.97 3.88 -2.71
N MET A 39 2.80 4.42 -1.82
CA MET A 39 3.56 3.66 -0.82
C MET A 39 3.71 4.50 0.46
N ASP A 40 3.66 3.85 1.61
CA ASP A 40 3.89 4.49 2.90
C ASP A 40 5.37 4.80 3.13
N ALA A 41 5.65 5.90 3.85
CA ALA A 41 7.01 6.39 4.09
C ALA A 41 7.73 5.69 5.25
N ASP A 42 7.08 4.76 5.94
CA ASP A 42 7.61 4.10 7.15
C ASP A 42 8.40 2.80 6.86
N LEU A 43 8.56 2.47 5.57
CA LEU A 43 9.29 1.28 5.08
C LEU A 43 8.69 -0.06 5.54
N GLN A 44 7.43 -0.10 5.98
CA GLN A 44 6.76 -1.37 6.20
C GLN A 44 6.54 -2.17 4.90
N ASP A 45 6.45 -1.46 3.77
CA ASP A 45 6.40 -2.05 2.44
C ASP A 45 7.77 -1.89 1.76
N PRO A 46 8.45 -3.00 1.39
CA PRO A 46 9.79 -2.92 0.82
C PRO A 46 9.76 -2.21 -0.54
N PRO A 47 10.62 -1.18 -0.76
CA PRO A 47 10.63 -0.41 -2.00
C PRO A 47 10.96 -1.26 -3.24
N GLU A 48 11.61 -2.41 -3.07
CA GLU A 48 11.94 -3.33 -4.16
C GLU A 48 10.68 -3.88 -4.85
N VAL A 49 9.55 -3.98 -4.13
CA VAL A 49 8.25 -4.45 -4.67
C VAL A 49 7.74 -3.55 -5.80
N VAL A 50 8.17 -2.28 -5.83
CA VAL A 50 7.86 -1.35 -6.93
C VAL A 50 8.24 -1.93 -8.29
N LEU A 51 9.36 -2.67 -8.37
CA LEU A 51 9.84 -3.26 -9.63
C LEU A 51 8.86 -4.30 -10.17
N ASP A 52 8.30 -5.14 -9.29
CA ASP A 52 7.32 -6.16 -9.65
C ASP A 52 5.99 -5.53 -10.09
N LEU A 53 5.57 -4.44 -9.41
CA LEU A 53 4.37 -3.69 -9.79
C LEU A 53 4.49 -3.09 -11.18
N VAL A 54 5.63 -2.47 -11.49
CA VAL A 54 5.91 -1.88 -12.81
C VAL A 54 5.98 -2.96 -13.90
N ALA A 55 6.57 -4.13 -13.61
CA ALA A 55 6.61 -5.24 -14.55
C ALA A 55 5.19 -5.69 -14.94
N LYS A 56 4.30 -5.84 -13.96
CA LYS A 56 2.88 -6.17 -14.21
C LYS A 56 2.15 -5.05 -14.94
N TRP A 57 2.35 -3.79 -14.59
CA TRP A 57 1.75 -2.68 -15.33
C TRP A 57 2.14 -2.72 -16.82
N LYS A 58 3.41 -3.00 -17.13
CA LYS A 58 3.91 -3.14 -18.51
C LYS A 58 3.35 -4.35 -19.27
N GLU A 59 2.81 -5.35 -18.57
CA GLU A 59 2.07 -6.46 -19.21
C GLU A 59 0.67 -6.03 -19.70
N GLY A 60 0.23 -4.81 -19.40
CA GLY A 60 -1.07 -4.24 -19.82
C GLY A 60 -2.12 -4.19 -18.71
N PHE A 61 -1.75 -4.49 -17.46
CA PHE A 61 -2.65 -4.34 -16.31
C PHE A 61 -2.78 -2.86 -15.92
N GLU A 62 -4.02 -2.34 -15.91
CA GLU A 62 -4.29 -0.94 -15.53
C GLU A 62 -4.10 -0.69 -14.02
N ILE A 63 -4.41 -1.69 -13.19
CA ILE A 63 -4.32 -1.61 -11.74
C ILE A 63 -3.59 -2.84 -11.20
N VAL A 64 -2.53 -2.62 -10.43
CA VAL A 64 -1.70 -3.67 -9.84
C VAL A 64 -1.61 -3.46 -8.33
N TYR A 65 -1.94 -4.49 -7.56
CA TYR A 65 -1.86 -4.47 -6.10
C TYR A 65 -0.71 -5.32 -5.58
N ALA A 66 0.08 -4.78 -4.66
CA ALA A 66 0.97 -5.57 -3.82
C ALA A 66 0.15 -6.24 -2.72
N ARG A 67 0.22 -7.57 -2.61
CA ARG A 67 -0.43 -8.32 -1.53
C ARG A 67 0.62 -9.10 -0.75
N ARG A 68 0.63 -8.92 0.57
CA ARG A 68 1.47 -9.73 1.47
C ARG A 68 1.04 -11.20 1.37
N THR A 69 1.95 -12.06 0.90
CA THR A 69 1.74 -13.50 0.74
C THR A 69 1.78 -14.24 2.08
N ARG A 70 2.48 -13.71 3.08
CA ARG A 70 2.52 -14.22 4.46
C ARG A 70 2.41 -13.06 5.45
N ARG A 71 1.50 -13.19 6.42
CA ARG A 71 1.53 -12.42 7.67
C ARG A 71 2.42 -13.20 8.63
N GLU A 72 3.67 -12.81 8.82
CA GLU A 72 4.44 -13.32 9.95
C GLU A 72 3.65 -12.99 11.24
N GLY A 73 3.14 -14.03 11.91
CA GLY A 73 2.24 -13.90 13.07
C GLY A 73 0.88 -14.61 12.93
N GLU A 74 0.51 -15.13 11.76
CA GLU A 74 -0.53 -16.17 11.68
C GLU A 74 0.07 -17.51 12.13
N SER A 75 0.23 -17.68 13.45
CA SER A 75 0.43 -19.01 14.02
C SER A 75 -0.73 -19.90 13.59
N TRP A 76 -0.45 -21.17 13.27
CA TRP A 76 -1.45 -22.21 13.02
C TRP A 76 -2.59 -22.19 14.07
N PHE A 77 -2.25 -21.81 15.31
CA PHE A 77 -3.20 -21.60 16.40
C PHE A 77 -4.26 -20.53 16.11
N LYS A 78 -3.91 -19.36 15.54
CA LYS A 78 -4.87 -18.30 15.19
C LYS A 78 -5.81 -18.71 14.06
N ARG A 79 -5.32 -19.49 13.08
CA ARG A 79 -6.15 -20.07 12.02
C ARG A 79 -7.14 -21.09 12.58
N MET A 80 -6.67 -21.92 13.50
CA MET A 80 -7.50 -22.95 14.14
C MET A 80 -8.56 -22.34 15.07
N SER A 81 -8.19 -21.33 15.88
CA SER A 81 -9.14 -20.64 16.76
C SER A 81 -10.19 -19.85 15.98
N ALA A 82 -9.81 -19.20 14.87
CA ALA A 82 -10.76 -18.51 14.00
C ALA A 82 -11.75 -19.50 13.36
N SER A 83 -11.26 -20.62 12.83
CA SER A 83 -12.11 -21.66 12.26
C SER A 83 -13.08 -22.26 13.29
N LEU A 84 -12.61 -22.47 14.53
CA LEU A 84 -13.45 -22.98 15.62
C LEU A 84 -14.51 -21.95 16.05
N PHE A 85 -14.14 -20.67 16.15
CA PHE A 85 -15.07 -19.59 16.47
C PHE A 85 -16.21 -19.52 15.46
N TYR A 86 -15.91 -19.50 14.15
CA TYR A 86 -16.93 -19.46 13.12
C TYR A 86 -17.80 -20.72 13.09
N ARG A 87 -17.24 -21.93 13.33
CA ARG A 87 -18.01 -23.17 13.42
C ARG A 87 -18.99 -23.21 14.59
N VAL A 88 -18.68 -22.57 15.72
CA VAL A 88 -19.57 -22.49 16.88
C VAL A 88 -20.68 -21.49 16.61
N LEU A 89 -20.35 -20.34 16.03
CA LEU A 89 -21.31 -19.29 15.68
C LEU A 89 -22.36 -19.78 14.66
N GLU A 90 -21.92 -20.53 13.65
CA GLU A 90 -22.79 -21.17 12.65
C GLU A 90 -23.71 -22.24 13.25
N LYS A 91 -23.33 -22.87 14.38
CA LYS A 91 -24.18 -23.84 15.09
C LYS A 91 -25.16 -23.21 16.07
N MET A 92 -24.96 -21.94 16.43
CA MET A 92 -25.83 -21.19 17.33
C MET A 92 -26.86 -20.33 16.57
N THR A 93 -26.70 -20.19 15.25
CA THR A 93 -27.66 -19.55 14.34
C THR A 93 -28.40 -20.64 13.59
#